data_AF-A0A1S9D2J5-F1
#
_entry.id   AF-A0A1S9D2J5-F1
#
_cell.length_a   1.000
_cell.length_b   1.000
_cell.length_c   1.000
_cell.angle_alpha   90.00
_cell.angle_beta   90.00
_cell.angle_gamma   90.00
#
_symmetry.space_group_name_H-M   'P 1'
#
loop_
_entity.id
_entity.type
_entity.pdbx_description
1 polymer ?
#
loop_
_entity_poly.entity_id
_entity_poly.type
_entity_poly.pdbx_seq_one_letter_code
_entity_poly.pdbx_strand_id
1 'polypeptide(L)' 'MSNPRRREKEWPPAPGRPFDVPKSVLDISRAHAELGWRPRVSLNEGLRRTFDWLVAGQRARR' A
#
# COMPACT_ATOMS: atom_id res chain seq x y z
N MET A 1 22.62 -31.07 13.59
CA MET A 1 22.76 -30.49 12.23
C MET A 1 22.14 -29.09 12.24
N SER A 2 22.96 -28.04 12.21
CA SER A 2 22.52 -26.64 12.34
C SER A 2 21.88 -26.15 11.05
N ASN A 3 20.67 -25.61 11.14
CA ASN A 3 20.00 -24.87 10.07
C ASN A 3 20.88 -23.66 9.66
N PRO A 4 21.34 -23.55 8.40
CA PRO A 4 22.15 -22.41 8.00
C PRO A 4 21.25 -21.18 7.95
N ARG A 5 21.45 -20.29 8.93
CA ARG A 5 20.74 -19.01 9.06
C ARG A 5 20.75 -18.29 7.72
N ARG A 6 19.55 -17.96 7.23
CA ARG A 6 19.29 -17.03 6.12
C ARG A 6 20.19 -15.80 6.36
N ARG A 7 21.18 -15.56 5.49
CA ARG A 7 21.94 -14.30 5.56
C ARG A 7 20.95 -13.17 5.32
N GLU A 8 20.64 -12.43 6.37
CA GLU A 8 19.88 -11.19 6.29
C GLU A 8 20.78 -10.19 5.57
N LYS A 9 20.66 -10.13 4.25
CA LYS A 9 21.39 -9.18 3.43
C LYS A 9 20.67 -7.84 3.61
N GLU A 10 21.17 -7.03 4.54
CA GLU A 10 20.72 -5.66 4.71
C GLU A 10 21.04 -4.89 3.41
N TRP A 11 20.00 -4.63 2.62
CA TRP A 11 20.12 -3.80 1.44
C TRP A 11 20.03 -2.34 1.89
N PRO A 12 21.05 -1.50 1.62
CA PRO A 12 20.94 -0.09 1.95
C PRO A 12 19.75 0.53 1.19
N PRO A 13 18.99 1.43 1.80
CA PRO A 13 17.86 2.05 1.13
C PRO A 13 18.31 2.68 -0.19
N ALA A 14 17.64 2.30 -1.27
CA ALA A 14 17.89 2.88 -2.58
C ALA A 14 17.55 4.39 -2.54
N PRO A 15 18.23 5.24 -3.33
CA PRO A 15 17.87 6.64 -3.41
C PRO A 15 16.43 6.79 -3.89
N GLY A 16 15.71 7.77 -3.33
CA GLY A 16 14.39 8.16 -3.83
C GLY A 16 14.47 8.52 -5.31
N ARG A 17 13.38 8.30 -6.07
CA ARG A 17 13.43 8.58 -7.50
C ARG A 17 13.50 10.11 -7.69
N PRO A 18 14.30 10.63 -8.65
CA PRO A 18 14.54 12.08 -8.77
C PRO A 18 13.29 12.93 -9.00
N PHE A 19 12.20 12.30 -9.47
CA PHE A 19 10.98 12.98 -9.88
C PHE A 19 9.77 12.62 -9.00
N ASP A 20 9.99 11.94 -7.88
CA ASP A 20 8.90 11.63 -6.94
C ASP A 20 8.42 12.91 -6.26
N VAL A 21 7.09 13.12 -6.28
CA VAL A 21 6.47 14.21 -5.55
C VAL A 21 6.41 13.83 -4.06
N PRO A 22 6.98 14.63 -3.14
CA PRO A 22 7.06 14.25 -1.72
C PRO A 22 5.69 14.07 -1.06
N LYS A 23 4.69 14.86 -1.48
CA LYS A 23 3.32 14.81 -0.97
C LYS A 23 2.35 15.18 -2.08
N SER A 24 1.29 14.39 -2.25
CA SER A 24 0.18 14.68 -3.15
C SER A 24 -1.12 14.56 -2.37
N VAL A 25 -1.86 15.65 -2.25
CA VAL A 25 -3.13 15.73 -1.52
C VAL A 25 -4.18 16.32 -2.44
N LEU A 26 -5.26 15.58 -2.66
CA LEU A 26 -6.36 15.97 -3.55
C LEU A 26 -7.46 16.67 -2.76
N ASP A 27 -7.89 17.84 -3.22
CA ASP A 27 -9.11 18.48 -2.74
C ASP A 27 -10.33 17.83 -3.41
N ILE A 28 -11.23 17.30 -2.59
CA ILE A 28 -12.42 16.59 -3.02
C ILE A 28 -13.71 17.43 -2.88
N SER A 29 -13.59 18.71 -2.53
CA SER A 29 -14.73 19.59 -2.26
C SER A 29 -15.71 19.67 -3.42
N ARG A 30 -15.19 19.68 -4.67
CA ARG A 30 -16.02 19.69 -5.87
C ARG A 30 -16.82 18.40 -6.07
N ALA A 31 -16.17 17.24 -5.92
CA ALA A 31 -16.86 15.94 -6.01
C ALA A 31 -17.92 15.80 -4.93
N HIS A 32 -17.63 16.33 -3.73
CA HIS A 32 -18.62 16.40 -2.67
C HIS A 32 -19.82 17.29 -3.02
N ALA A 33 -19.59 18.50 -3.52
CA ALA A 33 -20.64 19.46 -3.82
C ALA A 33 -21.51 19.05 -5.02
N GLU A 34 -20.90 18.58 -6.11
CA GLU A 34 -21.60 18.30 -7.37
C GLU A 34 -22.22 16.89 -7.40
N LEU A 35 -21.60 15.93 -6.71
CA LEU A 35 -22.01 14.51 -6.78
C LEU A 35 -22.51 13.96 -5.45
N GLY A 36 -22.45 14.74 -4.36
CA GLY A 36 -22.67 14.23 -3.01
C GLY A 36 -21.62 13.19 -2.61
N TRP A 37 -20.51 13.09 -3.34
CA TRP A 37 -19.53 12.03 -3.16
C TRP A 37 -18.71 12.23 -1.89
N ARG A 38 -18.55 11.16 -1.10
CA ARG A 38 -17.68 11.12 0.08
C ARG A 38 -16.98 9.77 0.16
N PRO A 39 -15.72 9.72 0.65
CA PRO A 39 -15.07 8.45 0.93
C PRO A 39 -15.85 7.69 2.00
N ARG A 40 -16.21 6.43 1.72
CA ARG A 40 -16.92 5.55 2.67
C ARG A 40 -15.99 4.57 3.38
N VAL A 41 -14.76 4.43 2.89
CA VAL A 41 -13.76 3.51 3.41
C VAL A 41 -12.56 4.33 3.87
N SER A 42 -12.16 4.14 5.12
CA SER A 42 -10.95 4.78 5.66
C SER A 42 -9.69 4.19 5.01
N LEU A 43 -8.57 4.91 5.06
CA LEU A 43 -7.29 4.41 4.54
C LEU A 43 -6.89 3.07 5.19
N ASN A 44 -6.97 2.99 6.52
CA ASN A 44 -6.61 1.77 7.27
C ASN A 44 -7.47 0.57 6.87
N GLU A 45 -8.77 0.80 6.70
CA GLU A 45 -9.67 -0.26 6.27
C GLU A 45 -9.41 -0.69 4.82
N GLY A 46 -9.20 0.27 3.93
CA GLY A 46 -8.82 -0.01 2.54
C GLY A 46 -7.56 -0.87 2.45
N LEU A 47 -6.51 -0.47 3.19
CA LEU A 47 -5.24 -1.20 3.24
C LEU A 47 -5.43 -2.64 3.74
N ARG A 48 -6.22 -2.83 4.81
CA ARG A 48 -6.52 -4.17 5.34
C ARG A 48 -7.21 -5.04 4.30
N ARG A 49 -8.28 -4.54 3.66
CA ARG A 49 -9.03 -5.28 2.65
C ARG A 49 -8.15 -5.65 1.45
N THR A 50 -7.29 -4.73 1.00
CA THR A 50 -6.34 -4.99 -0.09
C THR A 50 -5.32 -6.06 0.30
N PHE A 51 -4.78 -6.02 1.52
CA PHE A 51 -3.83 -7.01 1.99
C PHE A 51 -4.47 -8.40 2.11
N ASP A 52 -5.66 -8.49 2.69
CA ASP A 52 -6.41 -9.74 2.82
C ASP A 52 -6.66 -10.38 1.44
N TRP A 53 -7.05 -9.57 0.45
CA TRP A 53 -7.22 -10.02 -0.94
C TRP A 53 -5.92 -10.56 -1.56
N LEU A 54 -4.80 -9.84 -1.37
CA LEU A 54 -3.48 -10.29 -1.87
C LEU A 54 -3.09 -11.66 -1.29
N VAL A 55 -3.27 -11.83 0.03
CA VAL A 55 -2.94 -13.09 0.72
C VAL A 55 -3.85 -14.23 0.28
N ALA A 56 -5.15 -13.97 0.12
CA ALA A 56 -6.10 -14.96 -0.38
C ALA A 56 -5.72 -15.43 -1.79
N GLY A 57 -5.36 -14.50 -2.69
CA GLY A 57 -4.93 -14.82 -4.05
C GLY A 57 -3.62 -15.63 -4.11
N GLN A 58 -2.71 -15.48 -3.15
CA GLN A 58 -1.51 -16.32 -3.05
C GLN A 58 -1.81 -17.74 -2.58
N ARG A 59 -2.79 -17.91 -1.68
CA ARG A 59 -3.21 -19.23 -1.17
C ARG A 59 -3.91 -20.07 -2.23
N ALA A 60 -4.69 -19.44 -3.12
CA ALA A 60 -5.36 -20.12 -4.22
C ALA A 60 -4.42 -20.52 -5.38
N ARG A 61 -3.19 -19.99 -5.42
CA ARG A 61 -2.16 -20.30 -6.43
C ARG A 61 -1.15 -21.36 -5.94
N ARG A 62 -1.35 -21.89 -4.74
CA ARG A 62 -0.59 -23.02 -4.19
C ARG A 62 -1.46 -24.26 -4.23
#